data_AF-A0A2A4FXB4-F1
#
_entry.id   AF-A0A2A4FXB4-F1
#
_cell.length_a   1.000
_cell.length_b   1.000
_cell.length_c   1.000
_cell.angle_alpha   90.00
_cell.angle_beta   90.00
_cell.angle_gamma   90.00
#
_symmetry.space_group_name_H-M   'P 1'
#
loop_
_entity.id
_entity.type
_entity.pdbx_description
1 polymer ?
#
loop_
_entity_poly.entity_id
_entity_poly.type
_entity_poly.pdbx_seq_one_letter_code
_entity_poly.pdbx_strand_id
1 'polypeptide(L)'
;MDFTFQPPFLAGLSGYVAEMGSAFLCAALGIVPTVRHADYIGAWLEVLREDSRAIFRAASAATKAADWLLSRHQEARSAREDQKPDADAWLRRAA
;
A
#
# COMPACT_ATOMS: atom_id res chain seq x y z
N MET A 1 -0.69 21.39 1.77
CA MET A 1 0.24 20.69 0.86
C MET A 1 -0.55 19.51 0.33
N ASP A 2 -1.44 19.82 -0.61
CA ASP A 2 -2.35 18.87 -1.22
C ASP A 2 -1.57 18.15 -2.32
N PHE A 3 -1.40 16.84 -2.16
CA PHE A 3 -0.79 15.97 -3.17
C PHE A 3 -1.77 15.86 -4.36
N THR A 4 -1.85 16.89 -5.20
CA THR A 4 -2.54 16.79 -6.49
C THR A 4 -1.66 16.03 -7.46
N PHE A 5 -1.57 14.71 -7.29
CA PHE A 5 -1.12 13.80 -8.34
C PHE A 5 -2.27 13.66 -9.35
N GLN A 6 -2.59 14.75 -10.04
CA GLN A 6 -3.49 14.75 -11.18
C GLN A 6 -2.58 14.85 -12.40
N PRO A 7 -1.95 13.73 -12.82
CA PRO A 7 -1.15 13.77 -14.01
C PRO A 7 -2.08 14.12 -15.18
N PRO A 8 -1.60 14.88 -16.18
CA PRO A 8 -2.33 15.03 -17.42
C PRO A 8 -2.65 13.63 -17.94
N PHE A 9 -3.83 13.51 -18.55
CA PHE A 9 -4.58 12.32 -19.01
C PHE A 9 -3.79 11.23 -19.79
N LEU A 10 -2.46 11.31 -19.85
CA LEU A 10 -1.49 10.44 -20.51
C LEU A 10 -0.64 9.58 -19.54
N ALA A 11 -0.73 9.74 -18.22
CA ALA A 11 -0.06 8.82 -17.28
C ALA A 11 -0.89 7.53 -17.12
N GLY A 12 -0.81 6.66 -18.12
CA GLY A 12 -1.61 5.43 -18.19
C GLY A 12 -1.54 4.59 -16.90
N LEU A 13 -2.72 4.21 -16.40
CA LEU A 13 -3.06 3.21 -15.36
C LEU A 13 -2.28 3.18 -14.02
N SER A 14 -1.07 3.74 -13.95
CA SER A 14 -0.10 3.62 -12.85
C SER A 14 -0.45 4.50 -11.65
N GLY A 15 -1.01 5.71 -11.89
CA GLY A 15 -1.55 6.55 -10.82
C GLY A 15 -2.66 5.85 -10.05
N TYR A 16 -3.56 5.16 -10.75
CA TYR A 16 -4.66 4.41 -10.13
C TYR A 16 -4.19 3.18 -9.35
N VAL A 17 -3.19 2.46 -9.88
CA VAL A 17 -2.56 1.34 -9.17
C VAL A 17 -1.93 1.82 -7.86
N ALA A 18 -1.26 2.98 -7.87
CA ALA A 18 -0.65 3.56 -6.68
C ALA A 18 -1.70 3.98 -5.63
N GLU A 19 -2.79 4.62 -6.04
CA GLU A 19 -3.88 5.00 -5.14
C GLU A 19 -4.56 3.78 -4.51
N MET A 20 -4.97 2.79 -5.31
CA MET A 20 -5.54 1.54 -4.81
C MET A 20 -4.56 0.81 -3.87
N GLY A 21 -3.27 0.79 -4.23
CA GLY A 21 -2.22 0.20 -3.41
C GLY A 21 -2.09 0.90 -2.04
N SER A 22 -2.12 2.22 -2.01
CA SER A 22 -2.11 2.98 -0.74
C SER A 22 -3.34 2.71 0.12
N ALA A 23 -4.53 2.58 -0.49
CA ALA A 23 -5.75 2.25 0.23
C ALA A 23 -5.69 0.85 0.85
N PHE A 24 -5.17 -0.14 0.11
CA PHE A 24 -4.98 -1.50 0.62
C PHE A 24 -3.97 -1.54 1.77
N LEU A 25 -2.86 -0.80 1.67
CA LEU A 25 -1.87 -0.69 2.75
C LEU A 25 -2.46 -0.03 3.99
N CYS A 26 -3.21 1.07 3.83
CA CYS A 26 -3.88 1.74 4.94
C CYS A 26 -4.85 0.79 5.65
N ALA A 27 -5.65 0.03 4.89
CA ALA A 27 -6.55 -0.96 5.45
C ALA A 27 -5.80 -2.09 6.19
N ALA A 28 -4.73 -2.62 5.60
CA ALA A 28 -3.94 -3.70 6.20
C ALA A 28 -3.18 -3.28 7.46
N LEU A 29 -2.75 -2.01 7.54
CA LEU A 29 -2.00 -1.46 8.66
C LEU A 29 -2.89 -0.76 9.71
N GLY A 30 -4.21 -0.72 9.50
CA GLY A 30 -5.14 -0.03 10.40
C GLY A 30 -4.99 1.49 10.40
N ILE A 31 -4.43 2.07 9.33
CA ILE A 31 -4.24 3.51 9.18
C ILE A 31 -5.53 4.11 8.62
N VAL A 32 -6.12 5.06 9.36
CA VAL A 32 -7.28 5.82 8.88
C VAL A 32 -6.78 6.94 7.95
N PRO A 33 -7.11 6.91 6.64
CA PRO A 33 -6.71 7.97 5.74
C PRO A 33 -7.48 9.26 6.04
N THR A 34 -6.77 10.38 6.16
CA THR A 34 -7.34 11.69 6.49
C THR A 34 -7.74 12.52 5.27
N VAL A 35 -7.25 12.16 4.08
CA VAL A 35 -7.54 12.85 2.82
C VAL A 35 -8.19 11.87 1.85
N ARG A 36 -9.29 12.26 1.21
CA ARG A 36 -9.98 11.52 0.15
C ARG A 36 -10.32 12.49 -0.99
N HIS A 37 -9.71 12.32 -2.15
CA HIS A 37 -10.01 13.10 -3.33
C HIS A 37 -11.08 12.37 -4.15
N ALA A 38 -12.36 12.74 -4.04
CA ALA A 38 -13.44 12.06 -4.77
C ALA A 38 -13.38 12.25 -6.30
N ASP A 39 -12.51 13.15 -6.77
CA ASP A 39 -12.37 13.54 -8.17
C ASP A 39 -11.94 12.39 -9.09
N TYR A 40 -11.33 11.32 -8.55
CA TYR A 40 -11.01 10.14 -9.34
C TYR A 40 -12.28 9.41 -9.83
N ILE A 41 -13.41 9.46 -9.12
CA ILE A 41 -14.63 8.72 -9.50
C ILE A 41 -15.10 9.10 -10.91
N GLY A 42 -14.99 10.38 -11.29
CA GLY A 42 -15.32 10.85 -12.63
C GLY A 42 -14.40 10.26 -13.71
N ALA A 43 -13.08 10.24 -13.45
CA ALA A 43 -12.11 9.66 -14.37
C ALA A 43 -12.26 8.13 -14.50
N TRP A 44 -12.62 7.44 -13.41
CA TRP A 44 -12.90 6.01 -13.41
C TRP A 44 -14.14 5.64 -14.23
N LEU A 45 -15.18 6.48 -14.21
CA LEU A 45 -16.38 6.25 -15.01
C LEU A 45 -16.08 6.29 -16.51
N GLU A 46 -15.24 7.21 -16.98
CA GLU A 46 -14.85 7.28 -18.39
C GLU A 46 -13.97 6.07 -18.80
N VAL A 47 -12.99 5.69 -17.97
CA VAL A 47 -12.16 4.50 -18.22
C VAL A 47 -13.01 3.21 -18.25
N LEU A 48 -14.00 3.09 -17.37
CA LEU A 48 -14.89 1.92 -17.32
C LEU A 48 -15.86 1.85 -18.50
N ARG A 49 -16.22 2.99 -19.10
CA ARG A 49 -17.02 3.04 -20.33
C ARG A 49 -16.24 2.53 -21.53
N GLU A 50 -14.93 2.78 -21.57
CA GLU A 50 -14.04 2.29 -22.64
C GLU A 50 -13.59 0.84 -22.42
N ASP A 51 -13.24 0.47 -21.19
CA ASP A 51 -12.83 -0.90 -20.84
C ASP A 51 -13.24 -1.26 -19.41
N SER A 52 -14.33 -2.03 -19.31
CA SER A 52 -14.86 -2.54 -18.04
C SER A 52 -13.89 -3.48 -17.30
N ARG A 53 -12.86 -4.02 -17.97
CA ARG A 53 -11.84 -4.88 -17.35
C ARG A 53 -10.64 -4.12 -16.84
N ALA A 54 -10.51 -2.82 -17.16
CA ALA A 54 -9.39 -2.00 -16.70
C ALA A 54 -9.30 -1.95 -15.17
N ILE A 55 -10.43 -1.88 -14.47
CA ILE A 55 -10.49 -1.88 -13.00
C ILE A 55 -9.92 -3.16 -12.39
N PHE A 56 -10.22 -4.32 -12.95
CA PHE A 56 -9.74 -5.59 -12.43
C PHE A 56 -8.23 -5.75 -12.64
N ARG A 57 -7.71 -5.26 -13.76
CA ARG A 57 -6.26 -5.27 -14.03
C ARG A 57 -5.51 -4.32 -13.10
N ALA A 58 -6.02 -3.10 -12.91
CA ALA A 58 -5.45 -2.15 -11.97
C ALA A 58 -5.50 -2.68 -10.53
N ALA A 59 -6.64 -3.22 -10.10
CA ALA A 59 -6.80 -3.84 -8.80
C ALA A 59 -5.80 -5.00 -8.59
N SER A 60 -5.68 -5.91 -9.56
CA SER A 60 -4.75 -7.04 -9.47
C SER A 60 -3.29 -6.58 -9.36
N ALA A 61 -2.89 -5.54 -10.10
CA ALA A 61 -1.55 -4.98 -10.00
C ALA A 61 -1.33 -4.30 -8.63
N ALA A 62 -2.31 -3.55 -8.14
CA ALA A 62 -2.25 -2.89 -6.84
C ALA A 62 -2.15 -3.88 -5.68
N THR A 63 -2.92 -4.97 -5.72
CA THR A 63 -2.86 -6.06 -4.73
C THR A 63 -1.47 -6.68 -4.69
N LYS A 64 -0.89 -7.03 -5.85
CA LYS A 64 0.48 -7.60 -5.90
C LYS A 64 1.53 -6.66 -5.31
N ALA A 65 1.41 -5.36 -5.58
CA ALA A 65 2.33 -4.36 -5.03
C ALA A 65 2.16 -4.23 -3.50
N ALA A 66 0.92 -4.18 -3.01
CA ALA A 66 0.63 -4.11 -1.59
C ALA A 66 1.12 -5.36 -0.84
N ASP A 67 0.84 -6.55 -1.36
CA ASP A 67 1.28 -7.82 -0.78
C ASP A 67 2.81 -7.90 -0.69
N TRP A 68 3.51 -7.46 -1.74
CA TRP A 68 4.97 -7.41 -1.73
C TRP A 68 5.50 -6.49 -0.63
N LEU A 69 4.92 -5.30 -0.47
CA LEU A 69 5.30 -4.34 0.57
C LEU A 69 5.02 -4.86 1.98
N LEU A 70 3.85 -5.47 2.19
CA LEU A 70 3.48 -6.05 3.49
C LEU A 70 4.38 -7.21 3.88
N SER A 71 4.77 -8.04 2.92
CA SER A 71 5.73 -9.13 3.14
C SER A 71 7.11 -8.59 3.55
N ARG A 72 7.63 -7.55 2.89
CA ARG A 72 8.89 -6.90 3.30
C ARG A 72 8.78 -6.24 4.68
N HIS A 73 7.64 -5.63 4.98
CA HIS A 73 7.38 -5.02 6.28
C HIS A 73 7.40 -6.07 7.41
N GLN A 74 6.81 -7.25 7.19
CA GLN A 74 6.85 -8.35 8.16
C GLN A 74 8.27 -8.87 8.37
N GLU A 75 9.04 -9.11 7.31
CA GLU A 75 10.44 -9.55 7.40
C GLU A 75 11.30 -8.56 8.19
N ALA A 76 11.16 -7.26 7.90
CA ALA A 76 11.87 -6.21 8.64
C ALA A 76 11.48 -6.17 10.12
N ARG A 77 10.22 -6.48 10.44
CA ARG A 77 9.72 -6.53 11.82
C ARG A 77 10.29 -7.73 12.57
N SER A 78 10.31 -8.92 11.95
CA SER A 78 10.89 -10.13 12.56
C SER A 78 12.40 -9.99 12.81
N ALA A 79 13.14 -9.44 11.85
CA ALA A 79 14.58 -9.20 12.01
C ALA A 79 14.89 -8.27 13.20
N ARG A 80 14.02 -7.28 13.48
CA ARG A 80 14.14 -6.42 14.66
C ARG A 80 13.84 -7.15 15.97
N GLU A 81 12.90 -8.09 15.95
CA GLU A 81 12.53 -8.91 17.11
C GLU A 81 13.69 -9.86 17.47
N ASP A 82 14.31 -10.50 16.47
CA ASP A 82 15.46 -11.39 16.65
C ASP A 82 16.72 -10.67 17.15
N GLN A 83 16.87 -9.38 16.83
CA GLN A 83 17.99 -8.54 17.29
C GLN A 83 17.82 -8.12 18.76
N LYS A 84 16.64 -8.30 19.37
CA LYS A 84 16.38 -7.85 20.73
C LYS A 84 17.22 -8.69 21.70
N PRO A 85 18.18 -8.08 22.43
CA PRO A 85 19.08 -8.85 23.28
C PRO A 85 18.27 -9.60 24.33
N ASP A 86 18.61 -10.88 24.54
CA ASP A 86 17.99 -11.72 25.56
C ASP A 86 18.20 -11.05 26.93
N ALA A 87 17.13 -10.47 27.46
CA ALA A 87 17.12 -9.77 28.74
C ALA A 87 17.46 -10.72 29.90
N ASP A 88 17.33 -12.04 29.73
CA ASP A 88 17.65 -12.98 30.81
C ASP A 88 19.01 -13.65 30.60
N ALA A 89 19.74 -13.32 29.52
CA ALA A 89 21.05 -13.89 29.23
C ALA A 89 22.11 -13.53 30.29
N TRP A 90 21.97 -12.37 30.94
CA TRP A 90 22.86 -12.01 32.05
C TRP A 90 22.56 -12.83 33.32
N LEU A 91 21.29 -13.21 33.55
CA LEU A 91 20.88 -14.02 34.70
C LEU A 91 21.38 -15.46 34.57
N ARG A 92 21.31 -16.05 33.37
CA ARG A 92 21.78 -17.42 33.10
C ARG A 92 23.30 -17.58 33.18
N ARG A 93 24.05 -16.51 32.98
CA ARG A 93 25.52 -16.49 33.08
C ARG A 93 26.04 -16.31 34.50
N ALA A 94 25.19 -15.84 35.43
CA ALA A 94 25.57 -15.54 36.81
C ALA A 94 25.21 -16.67 37.80
N ALA A 95 24.54 -17.72 37.34
CA ALA A 95 24.20 -18.94 38.08
C ALA A 95 25.16 -20.08 37.71
#